data_AF-A0A3M6XBN1-F1
#
_entry.id   AF-A0A3M6XBN1-F1
#
_cell.length_a   1.000
_cell.length_b   1.000
_cell.length_c   1.000
_cell.angle_alpha   90.00
_cell.angle_beta   90.00
_cell.angle_gamma   90.00
#
_symmetry.space_group_name_H-M   'P 1'
#
loop_
_entity.id
_entity.type
_entity.pdbx_description
1 polymer ?
#
loop_
_entity_poly.entity_id
_entity_poly.type
_entity_poly.pdbx_seq_one_letter_code
_entity_poly.pdbx_strand_id
1 'polypeptide(L)'
;MAGRLSPGRAITLQHFPEWTYDPETLLLAALLHDIGTTDENQSSTRLSFEFKGGFISLDVLASLGADLPQREAVCETIIRHQDLGDTGSITTLTAVIHFATVLDNAGLYPELVHPETIKDVTKRYPRNGWTGCFAGVIRRECEGKPWANTTRIEGFAEMVEGNRAMQPFD
;
A
#
# COMPACT_ATOMS: atom_id res chain seq x y z
N MET A 1 0.70 -23.37 0.82
CA MET A 1 0.58 -22.62 -0.46
C MET A 1 0.07 -21.18 -0.31
N ALA A 2 -0.47 -20.75 0.84
CA ALA A 2 -0.97 -19.37 1.06
C ALA A 2 0.12 -18.29 1.25
N GLY A 3 1.40 -18.66 1.30
CA GLY A 3 2.51 -17.73 1.60
C GLY A 3 3.09 -16.97 0.41
N ARG A 4 2.46 -16.99 -0.78
CA ARG A 4 2.96 -16.33 -2.01
C ARG A 4 2.02 -15.24 -2.54
N LEU A 5 1.01 -14.83 -1.78
CA LEU A 5 -0.15 -14.11 -2.29
C LEU A 5 -0.01 -12.57 -2.32
N SER A 6 1.20 -12.02 -2.26
CA SER A 6 1.42 -10.60 -2.57
C SER A 6 2.62 -10.42 -3.49
N PRO A 7 2.51 -9.59 -4.55
CA PRO A 7 3.64 -9.28 -5.43
C PRO A 7 4.85 -8.75 -4.66
N GLY A 8 4.66 -7.88 -3.66
CA GLY A 8 5.76 -7.39 -2.82
C GLY A 8 6.52 -8.51 -2.10
N ARG A 9 5.82 -9.52 -1.56
CA ARG A 9 6.48 -10.68 -0.94
C ARG A 9 7.17 -11.58 -1.97
N ALA A 10 6.63 -11.69 -3.18
CA ALA A 10 7.30 -12.43 -4.26
C ALA A 10 8.63 -11.76 -4.65
N ILE A 11 8.64 -10.42 -4.73
CA ILE A 11 9.84 -9.63 -5.02
C ILE A 11 10.90 -9.88 -3.94
N THR A 12 10.56 -9.72 -2.66
CA THR A 12 11.55 -9.85 -1.58
C THR A 12 12.08 -11.26 -1.42
N LEU A 13 11.25 -12.29 -1.59
CA LEU A 13 11.75 -13.67 -1.57
C LEU A 13 12.74 -13.98 -2.69
N GLN A 14 12.65 -13.29 -3.83
CA GLN A 14 13.51 -13.54 -4.98
C GLN A 14 14.77 -12.66 -4.98
N HIS A 15 14.60 -11.36 -4.68
CA HIS A 15 15.66 -10.35 -4.85
C HIS A 15 16.33 -9.94 -3.54
N PHE A 16 15.70 -10.23 -2.39
CA PHE A 16 16.18 -9.86 -1.05
C PHE A 16 16.01 -11.02 -0.04
N PRO A 17 16.56 -12.21 -0.32
CA PRO A 17 16.31 -13.42 0.48
C PRO A 17 16.79 -13.30 1.94
N GLU A 18 17.68 -12.34 2.23
CA GLU A 18 18.17 -12.03 3.57
C GLU A 18 17.23 -11.12 4.37
N TRP A 19 16.25 -10.47 3.74
CA TRP A 19 15.29 -9.62 4.44
C TRP A 19 14.32 -10.47 5.25
N THR A 20 14.18 -10.10 6.52
CA THR A 20 13.23 -10.72 7.43
C THR A 20 12.19 -9.70 7.88
N TYR A 21 10.97 -10.19 8.00
CA TYR A 21 9.83 -9.50 8.57
C TYR A 21 8.84 -10.56 9.02
N ASP A 22 8.08 -10.26 10.05
CA ASP A 22 7.05 -11.15 10.54
C ASP A 22 5.89 -11.23 9.51
N PRO A 23 5.49 -12.44 9.05
CA PRO A 23 4.45 -12.58 8.03
C PRO A 23 3.08 -12.06 8.47
N GLU A 24 2.75 -12.13 9.75
CA GLU A 24 1.50 -11.59 10.29
C GLU A 24 1.53 -10.06 10.24
N THR A 25 2.62 -9.44 10.67
CA THR A 25 2.85 -7.99 10.62
C THR A 25 2.78 -7.47 9.18
N LEU A 26 3.35 -8.20 8.20
CA LEU A 26 3.18 -7.88 6.78
C LEU A 26 1.72 -7.94 6.34
N LEU A 27 1.00 -8.98 6.74
CA LEU A 27 -0.41 -9.11 6.40
C LEU A 27 -1.24 -7.97 6.99
N LEU A 28 -1.00 -7.61 8.25
CA LEU A 28 -1.69 -6.50 8.91
C LEU A 28 -1.41 -5.17 8.22
N ALA A 29 -0.15 -4.87 7.90
CA ALA A 29 0.21 -3.68 7.15
C ALA A 29 -0.46 -3.64 5.77
N ALA A 30 -0.46 -4.75 5.02
CA ALA A 30 -1.10 -4.83 3.71
C ALA A 30 -2.62 -4.64 3.79
N LEU A 31 -3.29 -5.24 4.78
CA LEU A 31 -4.75 -5.10 4.97
C LEU A 31 -5.16 -3.69 5.38
N LEU A 32 -4.32 -2.99 6.14
CA LEU A 32 -4.69 -1.73 6.78
C LEU A 32 -4.12 -0.48 6.09
N HIS A 33 -3.18 -0.59 5.15
CA HIS A 33 -2.50 0.59 4.58
C HIS A 33 -3.44 1.63 3.97
N ASP A 34 -4.52 1.19 3.34
CA ASP A 34 -5.53 2.07 2.76
C ASP A 34 -6.76 2.29 3.67
N ILE A 35 -6.72 1.89 4.95
CA ILE A 35 -7.90 2.07 5.83
C ILE A 35 -8.32 3.53 5.98
N GLY A 36 -7.38 4.48 5.79
CA GLY A 36 -7.65 5.91 5.78
C GLY A 36 -8.47 6.41 4.58
N THR A 37 -8.61 5.61 3.52
CA THR A 37 -9.25 5.98 2.25
C THR A 37 -10.77 5.79 2.21
N THR A 38 -11.36 5.12 3.21
CA THR A 38 -12.81 4.96 3.25
C THR A 38 -13.48 6.33 3.36
N ASP A 39 -14.67 6.49 2.78
CA ASP A 39 -15.38 7.78 2.79
C ASP A 39 -15.56 8.33 4.22
N GLU A 40 -15.83 7.45 5.20
CA GLU A 40 -15.94 7.79 6.62
C GLU A 40 -14.59 8.26 7.20
N ASN A 41 -13.50 7.52 6.96
CA ASN A 41 -12.20 7.86 7.52
C ASN A 41 -11.59 9.09 6.86
N GLN A 42 -11.76 9.23 5.54
CA GLN A 42 -11.25 10.35 4.77
C GLN A 42 -11.93 11.67 5.16
N SER A 43 -13.25 11.66 5.38
CA SER A 43 -14.02 12.86 5.74
C SER A 43 -14.01 13.19 7.24
N SER A 44 -13.69 12.23 8.12
CA SER A 44 -13.67 12.43 9.58
C SER A 44 -12.45 13.20 10.11
N THR A 45 -11.50 13.59 9.25
CA THR A 45 -10.24 14.22 9.66
C THR A 45 -9.73 15.24 8.65
N ARG A 46 -8.83 16.13 9.10
CA ARG A 46 -8.04 17.00 8.22
C ARG A 46 -6.63 16.51 7.96
N LEU A 47 -6.24 15.39 8.57
CA LEU A 47 -4.96 14.73 8.32
C LEU A 47 -4.99 14.02 6.95
N SER A 48 -3.82 13.89 6.33
CA SER A 48 -3.63 13.00 5.17
C SER A 48 -4.09 11.58 5.51
N PHE A 49 -4.64 10.87 4.53
CA PHE A 49 -5.22 9.55 4.76
C PHE A 49 -4.20 8.53 5.30
N GLU A 50 -2.92 8.66 4.93
CA GLU A 50 -1.82 7.80 5.41
C GLU A 50 -1.63 7.96 6.92
N PHE A 51 -1.66 9.20 7.41
CA PHE A 51 -1.57 9.50 8.84
C PHE A 51 -2.80 9.01 9.61
N LYS A 52 -3.99 9.28 9.08
CA LYS A 52 -5.25 8.78 9.66
C LYS A 52 -5.27 7.25 9.70
N GLY A 53 -4.84 6.61 8.63
CA GLY A 53 -4.74 5.15 8.51
C GLY A 53 -3.76 4.56 9.53
N GLY A 54 -2.58 5.19 9.69
CA GLY A 54 -1.60 4.81 10.71
C GLY A 54 -2.18 4.88 12.12
N PHE A 55 -2.86 5.97 12.47
CA PHE A 55 -3.47 6.14 13.79
C PHE A 55 -4.64 5.17 14.04
N ILE A 56 -5.51 4.95 13.04
CA ILE A 56 -6.55 3.92 13.13
C ILE A 56 -5.92 2.55 13.40
N SER A 57 -4.83 2.24 12.70
CA SER A 57 -4.16 0.94 12.82
C SER A 57 -3.53 0.75 14.20
N LEU A 58 -2.92 1.79 14.78
CA LEU A 58 -2.42 1.75 16.16
C LEU A 58 -3.51 1.35 17.16
N ASP A 59 -4.70 1.96 17.03
CA ASP A 59 -5.82 1.79 17.96
C ASP A 59 -6.52 0.44 17.76
N VAL A 60 -6.81 0.08 16.51
CA VAL A 60 -7.44 -1.20 16.16
C VAL A 60 -6.58 -2.37 16.64
N LEU A 61 -5.28 -2.35 16.34
CA LEU A 61 -4.39 -3.41 16.76
C LEU A 61 -4.20 -3.46 18.28
N ALA A 62 -4.23 -2.29 18.98
CA ALA A 62 -4.27 -2.27 20.44
C ALA A 62 -5.49 -3.01 20.99
N SER A 63 -6.66 -2.72 20.42
CA SER A 63 -7.93 -3.31 20.85
C SER A 63 -8.00 -4.82 20.64
N LEU A 64 -7.22 -5.33 19.68
CA LEU A 64 -7.09 -6.75 19.37
C LEU A 64 -5.98 -7.46 20.18
N GLY A 65 -5.29 -6.73 21.05
CA GLY A 65 -4.25 -7.29 21.92
C GLY A 65 -2.88 -7.47 21.26
N ALA A 66 -2.63 -6.84 20.11
CA ALA A 66 -1.30 -6.83 19.50
C ALA A 66 -0.30 -6.09 20.40
N ASP A 67 0.95 -6.54 20.39
CA ASP A 67 2.01 -5.88 21.14
C ASP A 67 2.37 -4.51 20.55
N LEU A 68 2.97 -3.65 21.37
CA LEU A 68 3.33 -2.30 20.94
C LEU A 68 4.28 -2.30 19.73
N PRO A 69 5.33 -3.14 19.67
CA PRO A 69 6.23 -3.18 18.52
C PRO A 69 5.53 -3.51 17.18
N GLN A 70 4.62 -4.49 17.15
CA GLN A 70 3.87 -4.82 15.92
C GLN A 70 2.97 -3.67 15.50
N ARG A 71 2.29 -3.04 16.46
CA ARG A 71 1.43 -1.87 16.23
C ARG A 71 2.21 -0.71 15.63
N GLU A 72 3.36 -0.38 16.21
CA GLU A 72 4.23 0.69 15.73
C GLU A 72 4.83 0.36 14.36
N ALA A 73 5.24 -0.88 14.11
CA ALA A 73 5.74 -1.31 12.82
C ALA A 73 4.69 -1.17 11.70
N VAL A 74 3.44 -1.56 11.98
CA VAL A 74 2.32 -1.35 11.06
C VAL A 74 2.06 0.14 10.87
N CYS A 75 1.96 0.92 11.95
CA CYS A 75 1.71 2.36 11.87
C CYS A 75 2.76 3.10 11.04
N GLU A 76 4.05 2.90 11.32
CA GLU A 76 5.16 3.51 10.59
C GLU A 76 5.09 3.17 9.10
N THR A 77 4.80 1.90 8.78
CA THR A 77 4.66 1.44 7.41
C THR A 77 3.51 2.12 6.69
N ILE A 78 2.35 2.25 7.34
CA ILE A 78 1.18 2.90 6.76
C ILE A 78 1.39 4.40 6.60
N ILE A 79 2.00 5.07 7.57
CA ILE A 79 2.31 6.50 7.46
C ILE A 79 3.20 6.77 6.24
N ARG A 80 4.15 5.88 5.96
CA ARG A 80 5.17 6.08 4.94
C ARG A 80 4.90 5.36 3.62
N HIS A 81 3.75 4.71 3.43
CA HIS A 81 3.53 3.85 2.25
C HIS A 81 3.45 4.61 0.91
N GLN A 82 3.33 5.95 0.93
CA GLN A 82 3.44 6.83 -0.23
C GLN A 82 4.78 7.60 -0.30
N ASP A 83 5.64 7.46 0.70
CA ASP A 83 6.92 8.18 0.79
C ASP A 83 8.03 7.45 0.00
N LEU A 84 7.94 7.46 -1.33
CA LEU A 84 8.91 6.79 -2.23
C LEU A 84 10.29 7.48 -2.34
N GLY A 85 10.58 8.47 -1.51
CA GLY A 85 11.68 9.44 -1.70
C GLY A 85 13.08 8.85 -1.93
N ASP A 86 13.96 9.66 -2.50
CA ASP A 86 15.25 9.20 -3.07
C ASP A 86 16.41 9.05 -2.07
N THR A 87 16.23 9.46 -0.80
CA THR A 87 17.31 9.46 0.20
C THR A 87 16.83 9.00 1.59
N GLY A 88 17.77 8.52 2.41
CA GLY A 88 17.50 8.01 3.76
C GLY A 88 17.27 6.50 3.80
N SER A 89 16.62 6.04 4.87
CA SER A 89 16.32 4.62 5.10
C SER A 89 14.86 4.41 5.48
N ILE A 90 14.35 3.21 5.18
CA ILE A 90 13.03 2.71 5.56
C ILE A 90 13.17 1.31 6.15
N THR A 91 12.12 0.83 6.83
CA THR A 91 12.09 -0.55 7.32
C THR A 91 11.92 -1.54 6.17
N THR A 92 12.35 -2.80 6.34
CA THR A 92 12.11 -3.87 5.36
C THR A 92 10.62 -4.07 5.11
N LEU A 93 9.79 -3.94 6.14
CA LEU A 93 8.33 -4.01 6.05
C LEU A 93 7.76 -2.90 5.15
N THR A 94 8.21 -1.66 5.34
CA THR A 94 7.81 -0.52 4.50
C THR A 94 8.23 -0.73 3.05
N ALA A 95 9.47 -1.21 2.82
CA ALA A 95 9.96 -1.48 1.47
C ALA A 95 9.13 -2.55 0.74
N VAL A 96 8.72 -3.63 1.43
CA VAL A 96 7.85 -4.67 0.85
C VAL A 96 6.49 -4.10 0.46
N ILE A 97 5.92 -3.24 1.31
CA ILE A 97 4.65 -2.56 1.01
C ILE A 97 4.82 -1.60 -0.18
N HIS A 98 5.89 -0.82 -0.24
CA HIS A 98 6.18 0.04 -1.40
C HIS A 98 6.22 -0.77 -2.70
N PHE A 99 6.98 -1.87 -2.76
CA PHE A 99 7.03 -2.71 -3.95
C PHE A 99 5.65 -3.21 -4.39
N ALA A 100 4.79 -3.58 -3.44
CA ALA A 100 3.44 -4.03 -3.74
C ALA A 100 2.56 -2.88 -4.25
N THR A 101 2.53 -1.74 -3.56
CA THR A 101 1.63 -0.62 -3.85
C THR A 101 2.01 0.09 -5.15
N VAL A 102 3.30 0.30 -5.43
CA VAL A 102 3.73 0.98 -6.67
C VAL A 102 3.48 0.14 -7.92
N LEU A 103 3.56 -1.20 -7.82
CA LEU A 103 3.18 -2.09 -8.91
C LEU A 103 1.67 -2.05 -9.13
N ASP A 104 0.88 -2.21 -8.07
CA ASP A 104 -0.58 -2.34 -8.16
C ASP A 104 -1.27 -1.04 -8.57
N ASN A 105 -0.74 0.09 -8.10
CA ASN A 105 -1.30 1.42 -8.36
C ASN A 105 -0.69 2.05 -9.62
N ALA A 106 0.64 2.08 -9.74
CA ALA A 106 1.34 2.83 -10.79
C ALA A 106 2.01 1.95 -11.86
N GLY A 107 1.97 0.63 -11.73
CA GLY A 107 2.58 -0.29 -12.69
C GLY A 107 4.09 -0.23 -12.70
N LEU A 108 4.72 0.21 -11.60
CA LEU A 108 6.15 0.35 -11.50
C LEU A 108 6.82 -0.99 -11.15
N TYR A 109 8.02 -1.18 -11.69
CA TYR A 109 8.87 -2.36 -11.51
C TYR A 109 8.22 -3.72 -11.84
N PRO A 110 7.39 -3.85 -12.89
CA PRO A 110 6.74 -5.12 -13.22
C PRO A 110 7.74 -6.24 -13.54
N GLU A 111 8.96 -5.88 -13.99
CA GLU A 111 10.05 -6.82 -14.26
C GLU A 111 10.56 -7.55 -13.00
N LEU A 112 10.27 -7.05 -11.79
CA LEU A 112 10.68 -7.70 -10.54
C LEU A 112 9.77 -8.88 -10.18
N VAL A 113 8.61 -9.03 -10.84
CA VAL A 113 7.63 -10.10 -10.58
C VAL A 113 7.36 -10.88 -11.85
N HIS A 114 7.42 -12.21 -11.75
CA HIS A 114 7.04 -13.05 -12.90
C HIS A 114 5.57 -12.81 -13.29
N PRO A 115 5.24 -12.64 -14.58
CA PRO A 115 3.86 -12.32 -15.03
C PRO A 115 2.79 -13.30 -14.56
N GLU A 116 3.10 -14.60 -14.49
CA GLU A 116 2.15 -15.60 -13.97
C GLU A 116 1.82 -15.40 -12.48
N THR A 117 2.73 -14.83 -11.67
CA THR A 117 2.43 -14.48 -10.28
C THR A 117 1.36 -13.39 -10.21
N ILE A 118 1.46 -12.35 -11.06
CA ILE A 118 0.47 -11.27 -11.14
C ILE A 118 -0.89 -11.84 -11.55
N LYS A 119 -0.90 -12.67 -12.60
CA LYS A 119 -2.11 -13.33 -13.11
C LYS A 119 -2.75 -14.25 -12.07
N ASP A 120 -1.97 -15.02 -11.32
CA ASP A 120 -2.51 -15.91 -10.28
C ASP A 120 -3.11 -15.11 -9.11
N VAL A 121 -2.44 -14.04 -8.69
CA VAL A 121 -2.94 -13.15 -7.62
C VAL A 121 -4.23 -12.45 -8.06
N THR A 122 -4.25 -11.82 -9.24
CA THR A 122 -5.43 -11.09 -9.75
C THR A 122 -6.59 -12.02 -10.09
N LYS A 123 -6.32 -13.27 -10.51
CA LYS A 123 -7.37 -14.29 -10.66
C LYS A 123 -8.00 -14.66 -9.32
N ARG A 124 -7.21 -14.71 -8.24
CA ARG A 124 -7.71 -15.05 -6.90
C ARG A 124 -8.38 -13.85 -6.20
N TYR A 125 -7.87 -12.66 -6.45
CA TYR A 125 -8.31 -11.38 -5.89
C TYR A 125 -8.52 -10.38 -7.03
N PRO A 126 -9.70 -10.40 -7.69
CA PRO A 126 -9.99 -9.54 -8.85
C PRO A 126 -9.93 -8.06 -8.48
N ARG A 127 -9.45 -7.22 -9.41
CA ARG A 127 -9.26 -5.77 -9.22
C ARG A 127 -10.55 -4.98 -9.28
N ASN A 128 -11.51 -5.39 -10.09
CA ASN A 128 -12.87 -4.82 -10.16
C ASN A 128 -12.89 -3.30 -10.44
N GLY A 129 -12.13 -2.84 -11.43
CA GLY A 129 -11.97 -1.43 -11.78
C GLY A 129 -11.09 -0.65 -10.80
N TRP A 130 -10.07 -1.30 -10.24
CA TRP A 130 -9.22 -0.73 -9.19
C TRP A 130 -8.61 0.60 -9.59
N THR A 131 -8.07 0.73 -10.82
CA THR A 131 -7.40 1.97 -11.24
C THR A 131 -8.33 3.19 -11.15
N GLY A 132 -9.56 3.07 -11.67
CA GLY A 132 -10.56 4.13 -11.58
C GLY A 132 -11.03 4.40 -10.15
N CYS A 133 -11.18 3.34 -9.34
CA CYS A 133 -11.55 3.45 -7.93
C CYS A 133 -10.52 4.28 -7.15
N PHE A 134 -9.25 3.88 -7.23
CA PHE A 134 -8.17 4.49 -6.47
C PHE A 134 -7.81 5.90 -6.97
N ALA A 135 -7.85 6.13 -8.29
CA ALA A 135 -7.72 7.49 -8.83
C ALA A 135 -8.82 8.43 -8.31
N GLY A 136 -10.04 7.93 -8.16
CA GLY A 136 -11.14 8.67 -7.52
C GLY A 136 -10.86 8.99 -6.05
N VAL A 137 -10.28 8.07 -5.28
CA VAL A 137 -9.85 8.29 -3.88
C VAL A 137 -8.80 9.39 -3.80
N ILE A 138 -7.79 9.35 -4.68
CA ILE A 138 -6.70 10.34 -4.72
C ILE A 138 -7.26 11.75 -5.00
N ARG A 139 -8.17 11.87 -5.97
CA ARG A 139 -8.79 13.17 -6.29
C ARG A 139 -9.58 13.71 -5.10
N ARG A 140 -10.39 12.88 -4.44
CA ARG A 140 -11.12 13.28 -3.23
C ARG A 140 -10.18 13.69 -2.09
N GLU A 141 -9.05 12.99 -1.92
CA GLU A 141 -8.03 13.34 -0.93
C GLU A 141 -7.49 14.74 -1.19
N CYS A 142 -7.03 15.00 -2.41
CA CYS A 142 -6.42 16.26 -2.80
C CYS A 142 -7.41 17.43 -2.83
N GLU A 143 -8.66 17.20 -3.26
CA GLU A 143 -9.72 18.21 -3.26
C GLU A 143 -10.17 18.57 -1.83
N GLY A 144 -10.38 17.58 -0.97
CA GLY A 144 -10.82 17.79 0.41
C GLY A 144 -9.70 18.28 1.34
N LYS A 145 -8.46 17.90 1.04
CA LYS A 145 -7.25 18.23 1.81
C LYS A 145 -6.13 18.68 0.85
N PRO A 146 -6.14 19.95 0.39
CA PRO A 146 -5.11 20.48 -0.51
C PRO A 146 -3.68 20.51 0.08
N TRP A 147 -3.54 20.21 1.36
CA TRP A 147 -2.27 20.07 2.09
C TRP A 147 -1.89 18.61 2.39
N ALA A 148 -2.66 17.63 1.89
CA ALA A 148 -2.42 16.22 2.13
C ALA A 148 -1.05 15.78 1.62
N ASN A 149 -0.44 14.79 2.26
CA ASN A 149 0.84 14.23 1.84
C ASN A 149 0.80 13.69 0.40
N THR A 150 -0.35 13.12 0.00
CA THR A 150 -0.63 12.68 -1.38
C THR A 150 -0.38 13.76 -2.44
N THR A 151 -0.56 15.06 -2.13
CA THR A 151 -0.30 16.14 -3.11
C THR A 151 1.18 16.28 -3.48
N ARG A 152 2.09 15.61 -2.77
CA ARG A 152 3.53 15.58 -3.09
C ARG A 152 3.84 14.68 -4.30
N ILE A 153 2.92 13.81 -4.69
CA ILE A 153 3.03 12.98 -5.88
C ILE A 153 2.29 13.68 -7.03
N GLU A 154 3.04 14.41 -7.87
CA GLU A 154 2.47 15.14 -8.99
C GLU A 154 1.85 14.18 -10.03
N GLY A 155 0.61 14.45 -10.44
CA GLY A 155 -0.11 13.64 -11.43
C GLY A 155 -0.46 12.23 -10.96
N PHE A 156 -0.60 12.00 -9.65
CA PHE A 156 -0.74 10.65 -9.11
C PHE A 156 -2.02 9.94 -9.58
N ALA A 157 -3.16 10.62 -9.65
CA ALA A 157 -4.40 10.00 -10.12
C ALA A 157 -4.28 9.56 -11.58
N GLU A 158 -3.66 10.40 -12.42
CA GLU A 158 -3.41 10.11 -13.84
C GLU A 158 -2.40 8.97 -14.01
N MET A 159 -1.38 8.90 -13.15
CA MET A 159 -0.42 7.80 -13.10
C MET A 159 -1.12 6.47 -12.80
N VAL A 160 -2.08 6.47 -11.85
CA VAL A 160 -2.85 5.27 -11.50
C VAL A 160 -3.74 4.81 -12.66
N GLU A 161 -4.46 5.73 -13.30
CA GLU A 161 -5.28 5.44 -14.48
C GLU A 161 -4.43 4.97 -15.67
N GLY A 162 -3.18 5.43 -15.73
CA GLY A 162 -2.19 5.07 -16.74
C GLY A 162 -1.48 3.73 -16.52
N ASN A 163 -1.85 2.93 -15.52
CA ASN A 163 -1.17 1.69 -15.16
C ASN A 163 -1.33 0.59 -16.23
N ARG A 164 -0.39 0.56 -17.18
CA ARG A 164 -0.37 -0.43 -18.28
C ARG A 164 -0.04 -1.85 -17.82
N ALA A 165 0.72 -2.00 -16.74
CA ALA A 165 1.11 -3.32 -16.24
C ALA A 165 -0.09 -4.09 -15.68
N MET A 166 -1.02 -3.36 -15.05
CA MET A 166 -2.22 -3.95 -14.44
C MET A 166 -3.48 -3.82 -15.31
N GLN A 167 -3.44 -3.03 -16.40
CA GLN A 167 -4.57 -2.83 -17.33
C GLN A 167 -5.25 -4.13 -17.79
N PRO A 168 -4.56 -5.25 -18.10
CA PRO A 168 -5.22 -6.49 -18.52
C PRO A 168 -6.06 -7.17 -17.42
N PHE A 169 -5.91 -6.74 -16.17
CA PHE A 169 -6.50 -7.36 -14.98
C PHE A 169 -7.48 -6.45 -14.25
N ASP A 170 -7.67 -5.22 -14.75
CA ASP A 170 -8.43 -4.18 -14.04
C ASP A 170 -9.91 -4.53 -13.86
#